data_AF-J3CV22-F1
#
_entry.id   AF-J3CV22-F1
#
_cell.length_a   1.000
_cell.length_b   1.000
_cell.length_c   1.000
_cell.angle_alpha   90.00
_cell.angle_beta   90.00
_cell.angle_gamma   90.00
#
_symmetry.space_group_name_H-M   'P 1'
#
loop_
_entity.id
_entity.type
_entity.pdbx_description
1 polymer ?
#
loop_
_entity_poly.entity_id
_entity_poly.type
_entity_poly.pdbx_seq_one_letter_code
_entity_poly.pdbx_strand_id
1 'polypeptide(L)' 'MKEIRLCWAAHVVHHEDQVKDGGLWIPATEETRCDYEIIAEAGNEFYGAGSHWVEEREA' A
#
# COMPACT_ATOMS: atom_id res chain seq x y z
N MET A 1 -16.54 10.42 -1.51
CA MET A 1 -15.91 9.61 -2.58
C MET A 1 -14.80 8.82 -1.92
N LYS A 2 -14.67 7.51 -2.12
CA LYS A 2 -13.64 6.77 -1.37
C LYS A 2 -12.26 6.88 -2.01
N GLU A 3 -11.26 7.08 -1.17
CA GLU A 3 -9.86 7.05 -1.56
C GLU A 3 -9.12 5.96 -0.77
N ILE A 4 -8.08 5.41 -1.38
CA ILE A 4 -7.25 4.32 -0.86
C ILE A 4 -5.78 4.70 -0.98
N ARG A 5 -4.96 4.24 -0.05
CA ARG A 5 -3.50 4.31 -0.15
C ARG A 5 -2.84 3.04 0.39
N LEU A 6 -1.74 2.64 -0.23
CA LEU A 6 -0.83 1.65 0.32
C LEU A 6 0.16 2.35 1.26
N CYS A 7 0.37 1.78 2.44
CA CYS A 7 1.29 2.27 3.46
C CYS A 7 2.33 1.20 3.81
N TRP A 8 3.46 1.65 4.36
CA TRP A 8 4.49 0.78 4.90
C TRP A 8 5.17 1.39 6.12
N ALA A 9 5.82 0.54 6.91
CA ALA A 9 6.53 0.93 8.11
C ALA A 9 7.80 1.71 7.76
N ALA A 10 8.17 2.69 8.60
CA ALA A 10 9.30 3.60 8.33
C ALA A 10 10.66 2.90 8.16
N HIS A 11 10.82 1.66 8.63
CA HIS A 11 12.04 0.87 8.50
C HIS A 11 12.11 0.08 7.17
N VAL A 12 11.01 0.05 6.39
CA VAL A 12 10.99 -0.57 5.07
C VAL A 12 11.71 0.36 4.10
N VAL A 13 12.82 -0.12 3.54
CA VAL A 13 13.61 0.61 2.54
C VAL A 13 13.37 -0.05 1.19
N HIS A 14 12.54 0.57 0.36
CA HIS A 14 12.37 0.16 -1.03
C HIS A 14 13.57 0.61 -1.86
N HIS A 15 14.00 -0.24 -2.80
CA HIS A 15 14.99 0.15 -3.82
C HIS A 15 14.43 1.31 -4.68
N GLU A 16 15.30 2.18 -5.20
CA GLU A 16 14.90 3.38 -5.96
C GLU A 16 14.02 3.08 -7.18
N ASP A 17 14.08 1.84 -7.67
CA ASP A 17 13.38 1.35 -8.85
C ASP A 17 11.94 0.86 -8.54
N GLN A 18 11.56 0.79 -7.26
CA GLN A 18 10.20 0.41 -6.87
C GLN A 18 9.28 1.62 -6.92
N VAL A 19 8.07 1.40 -7.46
CA VAL A 19 7.03 2.41 -7.64
C VAL A 19 6.71 3.07 -6.28
N LYS A 20 7.05 4.35 -6.15
CA LYS A 20 6.89 5.17 -4.93
C LYS A 20 5.45 5.66 -4.70
N ASP A 21 4.45 4.99 -5.28
CA ASP A 21 3.06 5.46 -5.21
C ASP A 21 2.39 5.17 -3.87
N GLY A 22 2.97 4.34 -3.00
CA GLY A 22 2.42 4.23 -1.65
C GLY A 22 2.65 5.51 -0.85
N GLY A 23 1.63 5.85 -0.07
CA GLY A 23 1.48 7.13 0.60
C GLY A 23 0.57 8.12 -0.14
N LEU A 24 0.33 7.97 -1.44
CA LEU A 24 -0.63 8.80 -2.17
C LEU A 24 -2.06 8.27 -2.02
N TRP A 25 -2.99 9.20 -1.77
CA TRP A 25 -4.42 8.90 -1.83
C TRP A 25 -4.88 8.91 -3.28
N ILE A 26 -5.44 7.79 -3.74
CA ILE A 26 -6.00 7.65 -5.09
C ILE A 26 -7.44 7.10 -5.01
N PRO A 27 -8.25 7.20 -6.07
CA PRO A 27 -9.62 6.66 -6.04
C PRO A 27 -9.66 5.18 -5.67
N ALA A 28 -10.53 4.81 -4.73
CA ALA A 28 -10.70 3.43 -4.28
C ALA A 28 -11.55 2.63 -5.29
N THR A 29 -10.92 2.20 -6.38
CA THR A 29 -11.53 1.25 -7.34
C THR A 29 -11.38 -0.19 -6.85
N GLU A 30 -12.18 -1.14 -7.38
CA GLU A 30 -12.01 -2.56 -7.07
C GLU A 30 -10.64 -3.09 -7.51
N GLU A 31 -10.13 -2.63 -8.65
CA GLU A 31 -8.80 -2.96 -9.17
C GLU A 31 -7.71 -2.50 -8.20
N THR A 32 -7.74 -1.22 -7.79
CA THR A 32 -6.75 -0.66 -6.86
C THR A 32 -6.77 -1.37 -5.50
N ARG A 33 -7.97 -1.75 -5.02
CA ARG A 33 -8.08 -2.51 -3.77
C ARG A 33 -7.39 -3.87 -3.89
N CYS A 34 -7.70 -4.61 -4.96
CA CYS A 34 -7.10 -5.91 -5.21
C CYS A 34 -5.56 -5.82 -5.28
N ASP A 35 -5.05 -4.86 -6.04
CA ASP A 35 -3.60 -4.66 -6.18
C ASP A 35 -2.95 -4.33 -4.84
N TYR A 36 -3.53 -3.42 -4.06
CA TYR A 36 -2.95 -3.01 -2.78
C TYR A 36 -3.01 -4.10 -1.70
N GLU A 37 -4.05 -4.94 -1.70
CA GLU A 37 -4.12 -6.12 -0.84
C GLU A 37 -3.00 -7.11 -1.17
N ILE A 38 -2.78 -7.40 -2.47
CA ILE A 38 -1.68 -8.28 -2.92
C ILE A 38 -0.32 -7.70 -2.53
N ILE A 39 -0.11 -6.40 -2.74
CA ILE A 39 1.16 -5.75 -2.40
C ILE A 39 1.37 -5.74 -0.88
N ALA A 40 0.33 -5.48 -0.09
CA ALA A 40 0.43 -5.50 1.37
C ALA A 40 0.73 -6.91 1.89
N GLU A 41 0.12 -7.95 1.33
CA GLU A 41 0.43 -9.34 1.67
C GLU A 41 1.88 -9.69 1.35
N ALA A 42 2.32 -9.45 0.11
CA ALA A 42 3.69 -9.72 -0.33
C ALA A 42 4.73 -8.93 0.48
N GLY A 43 4.44 -7.65 0.77
CA GLY A 43 5.28 -6.80 1.60
C GLY A 43 5.40 -7.33 3.03
N ASN A 44 4.29 -7.79 3.62
CA ASN A 44 4.30 -8.41 4.95
C ASN A 44 5.05 -9.74 4.98
N GLU A 45 5.00 -10.54 3.91
CA GLU A 45 5.78 -11.78 3.81
C GLU A 45 7.28 -11.49 3.74
N PHE A 46 7.70 -10.48 2.96
CA PHE A 46 9.11 -10.17 2.73
C PHE A 46 9.76 -9.37 3.87
N TYR A 47 9.07 -8.36 4.40
CA TYR A 47 9.61 -7.44 5.42
C TYR A 47 9.13 -7.75 6.84
N GLY A 48 8.23 -8.73 7.00
CA GLY A 48 7.64 -9.11 8.27
C GLY A 48 6.25 -8.52 8.49
N ALA A 49 5.47 -9.19 9.35
CA ALA A 49 4.09 -8.82 9.63
C ALA A 49 3.96 -7.38 10.15
N GLY A 50 2.99 -6.63 9.60
CA GLY A 50 2.75 -5.23 9.94
C GLY A 50 3.69 -4.24 9.26
N SER A 51 4.55 -4.71 8.36
CA SER A 51 5.40 -3.84 7.55
C SER A 51 4.61 -3.10 6.47
N HIS A 52 3.49 -3.65 5.98
CA HIS A 52 2.65 -3.04 4.96
C HIS A 52 1.17 -3.13 5.35
N TRP A 53 0.40 -2.09 5.04
CA TRP A 53 -1.05 -2.05 5.27
C TRP A 53 -1.75 -1.13 4.27
N VAL A 54 -3.06 -1.29 4.16
CA VAL A 54 -3.93 -0.46 3.32
C VAL A 54 -4.75 0.47 4.21
N GLU A 55 -4.89 1.71 3.80
CA GLU A 55 -5.80 2.66 4.44
C GLU A 55 -6.84 3.16 3.45
N GLU A 56 -8.05 3.41 3.96
CA GLU A 56 -9.18 3.95 3.20
C GLU A 56 -9.77 5.16 3.90
N ARG A 57 -10.28 6.12 3.12
CA ARG A 57 -11.01 7.27 3.66
C ARG A 57 -12.18 7.68 2.77
N GLU A 58 -13.13 8.39 3.36
CA GLU A 58 -14.11 9.19 2.61
C GLU A 58 -13.50 10.57 2.32
N ALA A 59 -13.54 10.98 1.06
CA ALA A 59 -13.24 12.33 0.57
C ALA A 59 -14.51 13.16 0.40
#